data_AF-A0A3N5VVD6-F1
#
_entry.id   AF-A0A3N5VVD6-F1
#
_cell.length_a   1.000
_cell.length_b   1.000
_cell.length_c   1.000
_cell.angle_alpha   90.00
_cell.angle_beta   90.00
_cell.angle_gamma   90.00
#
_symmetry.space_group_name_H-M   'P 1'
#
loop_
_entity.id
_entity.type
_entity.pdbx_description
1 polymer ?
#
loop_
_entity_poly.entity_id
_entity_poly.type
_entity_poly.pdbx_seq_one_letter_code
_entity_poly.pdbx_strand_id
1 'polypeptide(L)'
;ITHMRDEFNEVMGAVQETIDVAERSGVPTIIAHHKTAGKKNWGKTHQTLRMIEEARAKGIDIICEVYPYIMSSTFLHALIPPWAQEGGVLRLLDRLRVPENRRRIKQEFENGIPGWANFYESAGWRGILIASVKKQKNLEGQTIEEVAKARKAEPADVVFDILLEEDGDVMMVLYGISEEDIANILKHPVSMVGSDSLPCPGKPHPRTYGTFPRILSKYVRQDMILTLPEAIRKMTAMPAQRLGLMDRGVLKLGLAADIAVFDPQTVEDKATVAEPRQYPTGIPYVIVNGQIAVREGRWTGALAGKVLRKRS
;
A
#
# COMPACT_ATOMS: atom_id res chain seq x y z
N ILE A 1 -5.69 -6.32 -12.33
CA ILE A 1 -5.21 -5.94 -10.97
C ILE A 1 -6.43 -5.42 -10.23
N THR A 2 -6.64 -5.84 -8.99
CA THR A 2 -7.83 -5.43 -8.21
C THR A 2 -7.45 -5.07 -6.78
N HIS A 3 -8.00 -3.97 -6.28
CA HIS A 3 -8.13 -3.71 -4.84
C HIS A 3 -9.42 -4.42 -4.42
N MET A 4 -9.33 -5.41 -3.54
CA MET A 4 -10.49 -6.23 -3.15
C MET A 4 -11.55 -5.39 -2.44
N ARG A 5 -12.81 -5.83 -2.52
CA ARG A 5 -13.94 -5.11 -1.92
C ARG A 5 -13.76 -4.83 -0.42
N ASP A 6 -13.14 -5.76 0.30
CA ASP A 6 -12.84 -5.64 1.71
C ASP A 6 -11.50 -6.33 2.03
N GLU A 7 -10.72 -5.71 2.92
CA GLU A 7 -9.47 -6.26 3.45
C GLU A 7 -9.53 -6.44 4.98
N PHE A 8 -10.73 -6.34 5.56
CA PHE A 8 -11.03 -6.35 6.99
C PHE A 8 -11.85 -7.60 7.36
N ASN A 9 -13.07 -7.41 7.84
CA ASN A 9 -13.90 -8.46 8.42
C ASN A 9 -14.41 -9.44 7.35
N GLU A 10 -14.64 -8.95 6.13
CA GLU A 10 -15.20 -9.70 5.00
C GLU A 10 -14.12 -10.14 3.99
N VAL A 11 -12.84 -10.05 4.36
CA VAL A 11 -11.69 -10.38 3.49
C VAL A 11 -11.78 -11.76 2.85
N MET A 12 -12.35 -12.73 3.54
CA MET A 12 -12.55 -14.09 3.00
C MET A 12 -13.52 -14.10 1.82
N GLY A 13 -14.64 -13.38 1.95
CA GLY A 13 -15.61 -13.21 0.88
C GLY A 13 -15.03 -12.40 -0.28
N ALA A 14 -14.23 -11.38 0.01
CA ALA A 14 -13.60 -10.54 -1.02
C ALA A 14 -12.53 -11.29 -1.83
N VAL A 15 -11.76 -12.18 -1.18
CA VAL A 15 -10.84 -13.10 -1.88
C VAL A 15 -11.61 -14.08 -2.74
N GLN A 16 -12.70 -14.66 -2.24
CA GLN A 16 -13.54 -15.57 -3.01
C GLN A 16 -14.17 -14.86 -4.23
N GLU A 17 -14.71 -13.65 -4.05
CA GLU A 17 -15.22 -12.82 -5.15
C GLU A 17 -14.17 -12.62 -6.23
N THR A 18 -12.92 -12.32 -5.83
CA THR A 18 -11.81 -12.13 -6.78
C THR A 18 -11.47 -13.42 -7.52
N ILE A 19 -11.47 -14.57 -6.84
CA ILE A 19 -11.24 -15.89 -7.45
C ILE A 19 -12.34 -16.21 -8.47
N ASP A 20 -13.61 -16.00 -8.11
CA ASP A 20 -14.75 -16.27 -8.98
C ASP A 20 -14.70 -15.42 -10.26
N VAL A 21 -14.30 -14.15 -10.14
CA VAL A 21 -14.12 -13.26 -11.31
C VAL A 21 -12.95 -13.73 -12.17
N ALA A 22 -11.83 -14.13 -11.55
CA ALA A 22 -10.66 -14.64 -12.27
C ALA A 22 -10.99 -15.93 -13.04
N GLU A 23 -11.73 -16.85 -12.42
CA GLU A 23 -12.18 -18.10 -13.03
C GLU A 23 -13.11 -17.85 -14.21
N ARG A 24 -14.17 -17.04 -14.02
CA ARG A 24 -15.16 -16.76 -15.06
C ARG A 24 -14.60 -15.98 -16.25
N SER A 25 -13.63 -15.10 -15.99
CA SER A 25 -13.02 -14.28 -17.04
C SER A 25 -11.86 -14.96 -17.75
N GLY A 26 -11.19 -15.91 -17.10
CA GLY A 26 -9.92 -16.49 -17.57
C GLY A 26 -8.75 -15.50 -17.60
N VAL A 27 -8.90 -14.30 -17.04
CA VAL A 27 -7.89 -13.24 -17.10
C VAL A 27 -6.89 -13.39 -15.95
N PRO A 28 -5.57 -13.30 -16.23
CA PRO A 28 -4.54 -13.23 -15.20
C PRO A 28 -4.83 -12.12 -14.17
N THR A 29 -4.99 -12.51 -12.90
CA THR A 29 -5.48 -11.63 -11.83
C THR A 29 -4.45 -11.38 -10.75
N ILE A 30 -4.26 -10.12 -10.37
CA ILE A 30 -3.37 -9.71 -9.27
C ILE A 30 -4.25 -9.07 -8.20
N ILE A 31 -4.28 -9.67 -7.01
CA ILE A 31 -4.77 -9.01 -5.80
C ILE A 31 -3.71 -7.98 -5.40
N ALA A 32 -4.07 -6.69 -5.48
CA ALA A 32 -3.20 -5.60 -5.05
C ALA A 32 -3.04 -5.62 -3.54
N HIS A 33 -1.84 -5.24 -3.08
CA HIS A 33 -1.45 -4.96 -1.70
C HIS A 33 -2.15 -5.87 -0.66
N HIS A 34 -2.10 -7.19 -0.88
CA HIS A 34 -2.84 -8.16 -0.08
C HIS A 34 -2.52 -8.01 1.40
N LYS A 35 -3.55 -8.03 2.24
CA LYS A 35 -3.46 -7.84 3.69
C LYS A 35 -4.74 -8.31 4.38
N THR A 36 -4.66 -8.47 5.69
CA THR A 36 -5.82 -8.63 6.57
C THR A 36 -5.71 -7.59 7.68
N ALA A 37 -6.47 -6.50 7.54
CA ALA A 37 -6.36 -5.32 8.37
C ALA A 37 -7.30 -5.36 9.58
N GLY A 38 -6.85 -4.77 10.68
CA GLY A 38 -7.52 -4.77 11.98
C GLY A 38 -7.16 -5.98 12.82
N LYS A 39 -6.95 -5.77 14.13
CA LYS A 39 -6.47 -6.81 15.07
C LYS A 39 -7.30 -8.09 15.07
N LYS A 40 -8.62 -7.97 14.87
CA LYS A 40 -9.56 -9.10 14.79
C LYS A 40 -9.29 -10.02 13.59
N ASN A 41 -8.58 -9.51 12.57
CA ASN A 41 -8.32 -10.20 11.31
C ASN A 41 -6.87 -10.67 11.18
N TRP A 42 -6.00 -10.38 12.15
CA TRP A 42 -4.61 -10.82 12.10
C TRP A 42 -4.50 -12.35 12.06
N GLY A 43 -3.58 -12.86 11.25
CA GLY A 43 -3.40 -14.29 11.00
C GLY A 43 -4.33 -14.88 9.92
N LYS A 44 -5.38 -14.16 9.49
CA LYS A 44 -6.24 -14.61 8.38
C LYS A 44 -5.47 -14.68 7.04
N THR A 45 -4.26 -14.10 6.94
CA THR A 45 -3.40 -14.26 5.77
C THR A 45 -3.10 -15.73 5.46
N HIS A 46 -2.98 -16.59 6.47
CA HIS A 46 -2.78 -18.03 6.26
C HIS A 46 -3.92 -18.66 5.46
N GLN A 47 -5.17 -18.29 5.76
CA GLN A 47 -6.33 -18.83 5.06
C GLN A 47 -6.50 -18.21 3.68
N THR A 48 -6.36 -16.89 3.56
CA THR A 48 -6.49 -16.21 2.26
C THR A 48 -5.42 -16.65 1.26
N LEU A 49 -4.17 -16.84 1.69
CA LEU A 49 -3.10 -17.36 0.84
C LEU A 49 -3.36 -18.82 0.40
N ARG A 50 -3.91 -19.64 1.30
CA ARG A 50 -4.35 -21.00 0.96
C ARG A 50 -5.44 -20.99 -0.11
N MET A 51 -6.42 -20.10 -0.02
CA MET A 51 -7.45 -19.98 -1.06
C MET A 51 -6.85 -19.62 -2.42
N ILE A 52 -5.88 -18.69 -2.45
CA ILE A 52 -5.17 -18.32 -3.68
C ILE A 52 -4.40 -19.52 -4.24
N GLU A 53 -3.70 -20.28 -3.39
CA GLU A 53 -2.98 -21.50 -3.78
C GLU A 53 -3.92 -22.58 -4.33
N GLU A 54 -5.03 -22.85 -3.66
CA GLU A 54 -6.05 -23.82 -4.10
C GLU A 54 -6.69 -23.41 -5.43
N ALA A 55 -6.95 -22.12 -5.63
CA ALA A 55 -7.43 -21.59 -6.91
C ALA A 55 -6.41 -21.83 -8.04
N ARG A 56 -5.12 -21.56 -7.77
CA ARG A 56 -4.04 -21.85 -8.72
C ARG A 56 -3.90 -23.33 -9.05
N ALA A 57 -4.08 -24.21 -8.07
CA ALA A 57 -4.06 -25.66 -8.29
C ALA A 57 -5.18 -26.13 -9.23
N LYS A 58 -6.29 -25.38 -9.31
CA LYS A 58 -7.39 -25.59 -10.26
C LYS A 58 -7.16 -24.95 -11.63
N GLY A 59 -6.01 -24.33 -11.86
CA GLY A 59 -5.66 -23.67 -13.12
C GLY A 59 -6.08 -22.20 -13.21
N ILE A 60 -6.59 -21.60 -12.13
CA ILE A 60 -6.95 -20.17 -12.12
C ILE A 60 -5.67 -19.34 -11.98
N ASP A 61 -5.41 -18.47 -12.95
CA ASP A 61 -4.19 -17.65 -12.95
C ASP A 61 -4.31 -16.41 -12.04
N ILE A 62 -4.20 -16.64 -10.72
CA ILE A 62 -4.28 -15.60 -9.69
C ILE A 62 -2.99 -15.53 -8.85
N ILE A 63 -2.56 -14.31 -8.50
CA ILE A 63 -1.46 -14.05 -7.56
C ILE A 63 -1.81 -12.84 -6.68
N CYS A 64 -0.95 -12.50 -5.72
CA CYS A 64 -1.02 -11.25 -4.98
C CYS A 64 0.29 -10.46 -5.02
N GLU A 65 0.23 -9.20 -4.60
CA GLU A 65 1.42 -8.39 -4.29
C GLU A 65 1.29 -7.72 -2.92
N VAL A 66 2.41 -7.35 -2.31
CA VAL A 66 2.47 -6.75 -0.98
C VAL A 66 3.59 -5.73 -0.86
N TYR A 67 3.41 -4.74 0.02
CA TYR A 67 4.46 -3.84 0.49
C TYR A 67 4.92 -4.21 1.91
N PRO A 68 6.19 -3.96 2.29
CA PRO A 68 6.81 -4.46 3.52
C PRO A 68 6.55 -3.58 4.76
N TYR A 69 5.29 -3.23 5.03
CA TYR A 69 4.93 -2.32 6.14
C TYR A 69 3.63 -2.70 6.83
N ILE A 70 3.57 -2.49 8.14
CA ILE A 70 2.39 -2.70 9.00
C ILE A 70 1.31 -1.60 8.90
N MET A 71 1.50 -0.69 7.94
CA MET A 71 0.68 0.51 7.76
C MET A 71 0.17 0.57 6.32
N SER A 72 -1.05 1.09 6.13
CA SER A 72 -1.59 1.45 4.82
C SER A 72 -1.64 2.97 4.64
N SER A 73 -1.93 3.43 3.42
CA SER A 73 -2.12 4.85 3.13
C SER A 73 -3.18 5.05 2.06
N THR A 74 -4.02 6.06 2.24
CA THR A 74 -5.09 6.47 1.31
C THR A 74 -5.58 7.88 1.70
N PHE A 75 -6.65 8.37 1.09
CA PHE A 75 -7.28 9.63 1.47
C PHE A 75 -8.08 9.51 2.77
N LEU A 76 -8.04 10.56 3.61
CA LEU A 76 -8.74 10.62 4.90
C LEU A 76 -10.26 10.44 4.74
N HIS A 77 -10.84 10.91 3.64
CA HIS A 77 -12.27 10.76 3.38
C HIS A 77 -12.71 9.29 3.22
N ALA A 78 -11.78 8.35 3.03
CA ALA A 78 -12.08 6.91 3.05
C ALA A 78 -12.58 6.43 4.43
N LEU A 79 -12.34 7.20 5.49
CA LEU A 79 -12.98 7.00 6.79
C LEU A 79 -14.48 7.25 6.78
N ILE A 80 -15.05 7.88 5.75
CA ILE A 80 -16.47 8.23 5.77
C ILE A 80 -17.29 7.09 5.15
N PRO A 81 -18.46 6.73 5.72
CA PRO A 81 -19.35 5.72 5.16
C PRO A 81 -19.66 5.91 3.65
N PRO A 82 -19.74 4.83 2.86
CA PRO A 82 -19.96 4.87 1.41
C PRO A 82 -21.11 5.77 0.95
N TRP A 83 -22.26 5.76 1.65
CA TRP A 83 -23.42 6.58 1.28
C TRP A 83 -23.10 8.09 1.29
N ALA A 84 -22.24 8.53 2.21
CA ALA A 84 -21.85 9.92 2.31
C ALA A 84 -20.78 10.30 1.26
N GLN A 85 -20.08 9.32 0.71
CA GLN A 85 -19.12 9.50 -0.39
C GLN A 85 -19.78 9.46 -1.79
N GLU A 86 -21.04 9.02 -1.89
CA GLU A 86 -21.75 8.88 -3.17
C GLU A 86 -21.80 10.21 -3.94
N GLY A 87 -21.42 10.19 -5.22
CA GLY A 87 -21.30 11.43 -6.03
C GLY A 87 -20.00 12.20 -5.82
N GLY A 88 -19.02 11.62 -5.11
CA GLY A 88 -17.65 12.12 -5.02
C GLY A 88 -17.40 13.13 -3.89
N VAL A 89 -16.15 13.59 -3.79
CA VAL A 89 -15.67 14.39 -2.65
C VAL A 89 -16.46 15.69 -2.43
N LEU A 90 -16.88 16.38 -3.50
CA LEU A 90 -17.64 17.62 -3.35
C LEU A 90 -19.00 17.38 -2.68
N ARG A 91 -19.70 16.29 -3.06
CA ARG A 91 -20.97 15.91 -2.44
C ARG A 91 -20.79 15.44 -1.00
N LEU A 92 -19.68 14.76 -0.72
CA LEU A 92 -19.29 14.44 0.66
C LEU A 92 -19.15 15.72 1.50
N LEU A 93 -18.41 16.72 1.02
CA LEU A 93 -18.23 17.97 1.76
C LEU A 93 -19.58 18.69 2.00
N ASP A 94 -20.47 18.72 1.01
CA ASP A 94 -21.83 19.25 1.20
C ASP A 94 -22.59 18.50 2.29
N ARG A 95 -22.53 17.15 2.29
CA ARG A 95 -23.17 16.33 3.33
C ARG A 95 -22.58 16.60 4.71
N LEU A 96 -21.26 16.79 4.83
CA LEU A 96 -20.59 17.08 6.10
C LEU A 96 -20.95 18.47 6.67
N ARG A 97 -21.48 19.40 5.87
CA ARG A 97 -22.01 20.69 6.36
C ARG A 97 -23.38 20.55 7.05
N VAL A 98 -24.08 19.43 6.83
CA VAL A 98 -25.38 19.17 7.46
C VAL A 98 -25.17 18.47 8.80
N PRO A 99 -25.58 19.07 9.95
CA PRO A 99 -25.33 18.50 11.27
C PRO A 99 -25.92 17.10 11.48
N GLU A 100 -27.07 16.81 10.86
CA GLU A 100 -27.70 15.50 10.95
C GLU A 100 -26.84 14.38 10.34
N ASN A 101 -26.18 14.67 9.21
CA ASN A 101 -25.28 13.72 8.58
C ASN A 101 -24.06 13.45 9.47
N ARG A 102 -23.50 14.49 10.11
CA ARG A 102 -22.39 14.31 11.08
C ARG A 102 -22.80 13.41 12.23
N ARG A 103 -23.98 13.63 12.82
CA ARG A 103 -24.52 12.78 13.91
C ARG A 103 -24.66 11.32 13.47
N ARG A 104 -25.24 11.09 12.30
CA ARG A 104 -25.38 9.76 11.71
C ARG A 104 -24.02 9.09 11.51
N ILE A 105 -23.07 9.77 10.87
CA ILE A 105 -21.73 9.22 10.59
C ILE A 105 -21.00 8.86 11.89
N LYS A 106 -21.13 9.69 12.94
CA LYS A 106 -20.57 9.38 14.28
C LYS A 106 -21.11 8.08 14.86
N GLN A 107 -22.42 7.86 14.77
CA GLN A 107 -23.04 6.61 15.22
C GLN A 107 -22.57 5.42 14.37
N GLU A 108 -22.41 5.62 13.06
CA GLU A 108 -21.94 4.58 12.14
C GLU A 108 -20.46 4.23 12.39
N PHE A 109 -19.60 5.17 12.79
CA PHE A 109 -18.22 4.86 13.19
C PHE A 109 -18.15 3.78 14.28
N GLU A 110 -18.99 3.89 15.32
CA GLU A 110 -19.00 2.95 16.45
C GLU A 110 -19.73 1.65 16.11
N ASN A 111 -20.85 1.72 15.39
CA ASN A 111 -21.72 0.56 15.14
C ASN A 111 -21.37 -0.21 13.86
N GLY A 112 -20.61 0.41 12.95
CA GLY A 112 -20.42 -0.07 11.58
C GLY A 112 -21.69 0.02 10.73
N ILE A 113 -21.53 -0.23 9.43
CA ILE A 113 -22.65 -0.52 8.52
C ILE A 113 -22.30 -1.75 7.67
N PRO A 114 -23.29 -2.56 7.25
CA PRO A 114 -23.03 -3.72 6.39
C PRO A 114 -22.27 -3.34 5.12
N GLY A 115 -21.21 -4.10 4.81
CA GLY A 115 -20.39 -3.91 3.61
C GLY A 115 -19.45 -2.71 3.63
N TRP A 116 -19.32 -2.01 4.77
CA TRP A 116 -18.36 -0.92 4.91
C TRP A 116 -17.08 -1.37 5.61
N ALA A 117 -15.96 -1.25 4.89
CA ALA A 117 -14.61 -1.33 5.43
C ALA A 117 -14.33 -0.18 6.41
N ASN A 118 -14.75 -0.33 7.66
CA ASN A 118 -14.62 0.70 8.69
C ASN A 118 -13.17 0.81 9.19
N PHE A 119 -12.39 1.70 8.57
CA PHE A 119 -10.99 1.96 8.94
C PHE A 119 -10.83 2.43 10.39
N TYR A 120 -11.83 3.12 10.96
CA TYR A 120 -11.79 3.54 12.36
C TYR A 120 -11.82 2.34 13.31
N GLU A 121 -12.68 1.34 13.06
CA GLU A 121 -12.71 0.10 13.88
C GLU A 121 -11.34 -0.59 13.92
N SER A 122 -10.61 -0.55 12.81
CA SER A 122 -9.28 -1.17 12.69
C SER A 122 -8.17 -0.40 13.40
N ALA A 123 -8.09 0.91 13.17
CA ALA A 123 -6.93 1.72 13.56
C ALA A 123 -7.15 2.52 14.87
N GLY A 124 -8.41 2.88 15.16
CA GLY A 124 -8.75 3.90 16.14
C GLY A 124 -8.17 5.28 15.81
N TRP A 125 -8.56 6.32 16.56
CA TRP A 125 -8.08 7.69 16.32
C TRP A 125 -6.57 7.87 16.50
N ARG A 126 -5.94 7.06 17.36
CA ARG A 126 -4.49 7.05 17.56
C ARG A 126 -3.73 6.37 16.41
N GLY A 127 -4.37 5.48 15.66
CA GLY A 127 -3.77 4.77 14.53
C GLY A 127 -3.94 5.49 13.19
N ILE A 128 -4.63 6.62 13.16
CA ILE A 128 -4.85 7.44 11.96
C ILE A 128 -3.94 8.66 12.04
N LEU A 129 -2.92 8.70 11.20
CA LEU A 129 -1.95 9.80 11.09
C LEU A 129 -2.20 10.62 9.82
N ILE A 130 -2.20 11.95 9.96
CA ILE A 130 -2.34 12.87 8.83
C ILE A 130 -1.01 12.94 8.08
N ALA A 131 -1.00 12.41 6.86
CA ALA A 131 0.19 12.32 6.03
C ALA A 131 0.43 13.65 5.30
N SER A 132 -0.58 14.17 4.61
CA SER A 132 -0.47 15.40 3.82
C SER A 132 -1.78 16.14 3.81
N VAL A 133 -1.71 17.46 3.89
CA VAL A 133 -2.84 18.38 3.73
C VAL A 133 -2.50 19.46 2.73
N LYS A 134 -3.47 20.25 2.27
CA LYS A 134 -3.26 21.30 1.27
C LYS A 134 -2.85 22.64 1.91
N LYS A 135 -3.53 23.04 2.98
CA LYS A 135 -3.48 24.37 3.61
C LYS A 135 -2.75 24.33 4.97
N GLN A 136 -3.19 23.52 5.92
CA GLN A 136 -2.69 23.55 7.31
C GLN A 136 -1.51 22.61 7.57
N LYS A 137 -0.33 22.95 7.04
CA LYS A 137 0.87 22.10 7.11
C LYS A 137 1.30 21.67 8.51
N ASN A 138 0.92 22.41 9.55
CA ASN A 138 1.16 22.02 10.95
C ASN A 138 0.45 20.72 11.36
N LEU A 139 -0.59 20.27 10.65
CA LEU A 139 -1.28 19.01 10.91
C LEU A 139 -0.47 17.77 10.48
N GLU A 140 0.49 17.92 9.56
CA GLU A 140 1.21 16.79 8.97
C GLU A 140 2.12 16.07 9.98
N GLY A 141 1.90 14.77 10.13
CA GLY A 141 2.60 13.91 11.09
C GLY A 141 1.91 13.78 12.44
N GLN A 142 0.77 14.46 12.66
CA GLN A 142 -0.04 14.28 13.86
C GLN A 142 -1.13 13.22 13.63
N THR A 143 -1.48 12.52 14.70
CA THR A 143 -2.66 11.63 14.71
C THR A 143 -3.95 12.42 14.90
N ILE A 144 -5.08 11.85 14.48
CA ILE A 144 -6.40 12.47 14.73
C ILE A 144 -6.63 12.69 16.23
N GLU A 145 -6.20 11.76 17.08
CA GLU A 145 -6.30 11.90 18.54
C GLU A 145 -5.50 13.09 19.07
N GLU A 146 -4.27 13.32 18.59
CA GLU A 146 -3.44 14.47 19.01
C GLU A 146 -4.06 15.80 18.58
N VAL A 147 -4.55 15.87 17.34
CA VAL A 147 -5.23 17.08 16.84
C VAL A 147 -6.52 17.33 17.62
N ALA A 148 -7.29 16.28 17.95
CA ALA A 148 -8.50 16.39 18.76
C ALA A 148 -8.22 16.92 20.17
N LYS A 149 -7.17 16.43 20.82
CA LYS A 149 -6.72 16.94 22.13
C LYS A 149 -6.31 18.42 22.05
N ALA A 150 -5.56 18.80 21.01
CA ALA A 150 -5.13 20.18 20.81
C ALA A 150 -6.31 21.14 20.53
N ARG A 151 -7.28 20.69 19.73
CA ARG A 151 -8.51 21.45 19.41
C ARG A 151 -9.57 21.40 20.52
N LYS A 152 -9.40 20.56 21.55
CA LYS A 152 -10.40 20.27 22.60
C LYS A 152 -11.78 19.89 22.03
N ALA A 153 -11.76 19.07 20.98
CA ALA A 153 -12.94 18.67 20.22
C ALA A 153 -13.02 17.13 20.13
N GLU A 154 -14.21 16.63 19.78
CA GLU A 154 -14.40 15.20 19.53
C GLU A 154 -13.62 14.77 18.27
N PRO A 155 -12.89 13.63 18.29
CA PRO A 155 -12.09 13.20 17.14
C PRO A 155 -12.86 13.11 15.81
N ALA A 156 -14.11 12.63 15.83
CA ALA A 156 -14.93 12.54 14.63
C ALA A 156 -15.26 13.93 14.05
N ASP A 157 -15.56 14.92 14.89
CA ASP A 157 -15.78 16.30 14.42
C ASP A 157 -14.51 16.88 13.83
N VAL A 158 -13.35 16.61 14.44
CA VAL A 158 -12.05 17.04 13.89
C VAL A 158 -11.80 16.45 12.51
N VAL A 159 -12.15 15.18 12.27
CA VAL A 159 -12.08 14.60 10.92
C VAL A 159 -12.96 15.38 9.94
N PHE A 160 -14.22 15.66 10.31
CA PHE A 160 -15.14 16.40 9.43
C PHE A 160 -14.65 17.81 9.14
N ASP A 161 -14.15 18.50 10.16
CA ASP A 161 -13.66 19.87 10.04
C ASP A 161 -12.39 19.92 9.20
N ILE A 162 -11.44 19.01 9.42
CA ILE A 162 -10.23 18.89 8.57
C ILE A 162 -10.63 18.63 7.11
N LEU A 163 -11.57 17.72 6.86
CA LEU A 163 -12.04 17.45 5.49
C LEU A 163 -12.64 18.69 4.84
N LEU A 164 -13.40 19.51 5.57
CA LEU A 164 -13.96 20.77 5.05
C LEU A 164 -12.88 21.85 4.86
N GLU A 165 -11.99 22.00 5.84
CA GLU A 165 -10.90 22.99 5.82
C GLU A 165 -9.94 22.73 4.67
N GLU A 166 -9.67 21.46 4.35
CA GLU A 166 -8.69 21.01 3.35
C GLU A 166 -9.30 20.63 1.99
N ASP A 167 -10.58 20.97 1.76
CA ASP A 167 -11.31 20.65 0.52
C ASP A 167 -11.36 19.13 0.20
N GLY A 168 -11.29 18.29 1.23
CA GLY A 168 -11.26 16.82 1.13
C GLY A 168 -9.90 16.24 0.69
N ASP A 169 -8.93 17.08 0.36
CA ASP A 169 -7.60 16.69 -0.11
C ASP A 169 -6.64 16.47 1.07
N VAL A 170 -6.90 15.38 1.79
CA VAL A 170 -6.11 14.96 2.95
C VAL A 170 -5.71 13.52 2.78
N MET A 171 -4.41 13.24 2.86
CA MET A 171 -3.88 11.87 2.87
C MET A 171 -3.61 11.44 4.30
N MET A 172 -3.83 10.15 4.56
CA MET A 172 -3.58 9.52 5.85
C MET A 172 -2.66 8.31 5.73
N VAL A 173 -2.04 7.98 6.85
CA VAL A 173 -1.38 6.70 7.14
C VAL A 173 -2.15 6.01 8.25
N LEU A 174 -2.40 4.72 8.08
CA LEU A 174 -3.23 3.91 8.97
C LEU A 174 -2.42 2.74 9.52
N TYR A 175 -2.31 2.63 10.84
CA TYR A 175 -1.79 1.44 11.49
C TYR A 175 -2.90 0.39 11.62
N GLY A 176 -2.61 -0.86 11.27
CA GLY A 176 -3.63 -1.91 11.43
C GLY A 176 -3.25 -3.29 10.94
N ILE A 177 -2.02 -3.50 10.45
CA ILE A 177 -1.59 -4.77 9.87
C ILE A 177 -0.57 -5.43 10.80
N SER A 178 -0.58 -6.75 10.89
CA SER A 178 0.43 -7.50 11.66
C SER A 178 1.75 -7.64 10.87
N GLU A 179 2.88 -7.51 11.57
CA GLU A 179 4.20 -7.80 11.00
C GLU A 179 4.31 -9.27 10.57
N GLU A 180 3.68 -10.18 11.32
CA GLU A 180 3.64 -11.60 11.01
C GLU A 180 2.87 -11.89 9.72
N ASP A 181 1.75 -11.20 9.51
CA ASP A 181 0.95 -11.29 8.29
C ASP A 181 1.74 -10.79 7.07
N ILE A 182 2.44 -9.65 7.20
CA ILE A 182 3.33 -9.13 6.13
C ILE A 182 4.42 -10.15 5.82
N ALA A 183 5.10 -10.69 6.83
CA ALA A 183 6.12 -11.71 6.65
C ALA A 183 5.57 -12.98 5.99
N ASN A 184 4.36 -13.41 6.36
CA ASN A 184 3.69 -14.58 5.78
C ASN A 184 3.41 -14.36 4.29
N ILE A 185 2.86 -13.21 3.92
CA ILE A 185 2.58 -12.88 2.52
C ILE A 185 3.88 -12.75 1.72
N LEU A 186 4.89 -12.03 2.24
CA LEU A 186 6.19 -11.87 1.58
C LEU A 186 6.86 -13.21 1.28
N LYS A 187 6.84 -14.17 2.23
CA LYS A 187 7.37 -15.53 2.05
C LYS A 187 6.63 -16.33 1.00
N HIS A 188 5.33 -16.09 0.82
CA HIS A 188 4.48 -16.97 0.03
C HIS A 188 4.86 -16.97 -1.46
N PRO A 189 4.95 -18.13 -2.15
CA PRO A 189 5.37 -18.20 -3.56
C PRO A 189 4.48 -17.44 -4.54
N VAL A 190 3.22 -17.20 -4.16
CA VAL A 190 2.22 -16.47 -4.97
C VAL A 190 2.29 -14.95 -4.80
N SER A 191 3.17 -14.45 -3.94
CA SER A 191 3.28 -13.02 -3.68
C SER A 191 4.49 -12.41 -4.38
N MET A 192 4.28 -11.30 -5.08
CA MET A 192 5.33 -10.40 -5.55
C MET A 192 5.35 -9.09 -4.75
N VAL A 193 6.29 -8.20 -5.06
CA VAL A 193 6.44 -6.93 -4.32
C VAL A 193 5.89 -5.77 -5.14
N GLY A 194 5.00 -4.99 -4.54
CA GLY A 194 4.58 -3.68 -5.02
C GLY A 194 4.74 -2.65 -3.91
N SER A 195 5.19 -1.44 -4.23
CA SER A 195 5.38 -0.40 -3.20
C SER A 195 4.09 0.29 -2.79
N ASP A 196 3.05 0.24 -3.62
CA ASP A 196 1.78 0.95 -3.43
C ASP A 196 1.98 2.45 -3.11
N SER A 197 3.01 3.06 -3.71
CA SER A 197 3.39 4.43 -3.33
C SER A 197 2.32 5.43 -3.79
N LEU A 198 1.89 6.29 -2.87
CA LEU A 198 1.06 7.46 -3.16
C LEU A 198 1.91 8.70 -2.91
N PRO A 199 2.58 9.25 -3.95
CA PRO A 199 3.39 10.45 -3.80
C PRO A 199 2.51 11.63 -3.40
N CYS A 200 2.94 12.39 -2.41
CA CYS A 200 2.28 13.61 -1.97
C CYS A 200 3.31 14.67 -1.62
N PRO A 201 2.95 15.95 -1.49
CA PRO A 201 3.86 17.01 -1.07
C PRO A 201 4.11 17.05 0.45
N GLY A 202 3.20 16.51 1.28
CA GLY A 202 3.33 16.45 2.76
C GLY A 202 4.27 15.35 3.25
N LYS A 203 3.95 14.56 4.26
CA LYS A 203 4.74 13.41 4.72
C LYS A 203 4.16 12.10 4.18
N PRO A 204 4.55 11.62 2.98
CA PRO A 204 3.98 10.39 2.40
C PRO A 204 4.30 9.17 3.27
N HIS A 205 3.64 8.05 2.99
CA HIS A 205 4.01 6.79 3.62
C HIS A 205 5.47 6.39 3.27
N PRO A 206 6.30 5.91 4.23
CA PRO A 206 7.72 5.59 4.02
C PRO A 206 7.97 4.55 2.92
N ARG A 207 6.98 3.70 2.62
CA ARG A 207 6.98 2.78 1.46
C ARG A 207 7.38 3.42 0.13
N THR A 208 7.11 4.72 -0.02
CA THR A 208 7.48 5.51 -1.20
C THR A 208 8.99 5.52 -1.48
N TYR A 209 9.81 5.52 -0.43
CA TYR A 209 11.27 5.59 -0.55
C TYR A 209 11.99 4.34 -0.06
N GLY A 210 11.33 3.51 0.76
CA GLY A 210 11.96 2.41 1.48
C GLY A 210 11.59 1.00 1.04
N THR A 211 10.56 0.78 0.20
CA THR A 211 10.01 -0.57 -0.05
C THR A 211 11.06 -1.63 -0.41
N PHE A 212 11.77 -1.45 -1.52
CA PHE A 212 12.71 -2.46 -2.02
C PHE A 212 13.95 -2.61 -1.11
N PRO A 213 14.59 -1.52 -0.64
CA PRO A 213 15.67 -1.59 0.35
C PRO A 213 15.27 -2.30 1.64
N ARG A 214 14.06 -2.05 2.16
CA ARG A 214 13.53 -2.68 3.40
C ARG A 214 13.41 -4.18 3.28
N ILE A 215 13.02 -4.69 2.11
CA ILE A 215 12.98 -6.13 1.85
C ILE A 215 14.38 -6.72 1.98
N LEU A 216 15.38 -6.05 1.41
CA LEU A 216 16.77 -6.51 1.45
C LEU A 216 17.40 -6.37 2.85
N SER A 217 17.17 -5.26 3.55
CA SER A 217 17.73 -5.00 4.88
C SER A 217 17.03 -5.81 5.97
N LYS A 218 15.72 -5.62 6.10
CA LYS A 218 14.93 -6.24 7.16
C LYS A 218 14.62 -7.69 6.85
N TYR A 219 13.95 -7.99 5.74
CA TYR A 219 13.35 -9.32 5.53
C TYR A 219 14.33 -10.37 4.97
N VAL A 220 15.43 -9.94 4.34
CA VAL A 220 16.52 -10.83 3.90
C VAL A 220 17.66 -10.87 4.92
N ARG A 221 18.25 -9.72 5.27
CA ARG A 221 19.47 -9.69 6.11
C ARG A 221 19.19 -9.82 7.61
N GLN A 222 18.20 -9.12 8.17
CA GLN A 222 17.94 -9.11 9.62
C GLN A 222 17.06 -10.29 10.08
N ASP A 223 15.86 -10.39 9.51
CA ASP A 223 14.85 -11.38 9.91
C ASP A 223 15.05 -12.75 9.25
N MET A 224 15.82 -12.79 8.16
CA MET A 224 16.14 -14.01 7.40
C MET A 224 14.92 -14.84 6.96
N ILE A 225 13.78 -14.18 6.71
CA ILE A 225 12.55 -14.86 6.25
C ILE A 225 12.57 -15.14 4.74
N LEU A 226 13.40 -14.41 4.00
CA LEU A 226 13.60 -14.57 2.55
C LEU A 226 15.09 -14.77 2.26
N THR A 227 15.39 -15.64 1.29
CA THR A 227 16.74 -15.67 0.70
C THR A 227 16.90 -14.50 -0.28
N LEU A 228 18.14 -14.05 -0.46
CA LEU A 228 18.42 -12.96 -1.42
C LEU A 228 17.94 -13.29 -2.85
N PRO A 229 18.17 -14.48 -3.42
CA PRO A 229 17.67 -14.80 -4.76
C PRO A 229 16.13 -14.75 -4.86
N GLU A 230 15.41 -15.23 -3.85
CA GLU A 230 13.95 -15.23 -3.86
C GLU A 230 13.39 -13.80 -3.74
N ALA A 231 13.99 -12.98 -2.87
CA ALA A 231 13.64 -11.56 -2.78
C ALA A 231 13.86 -10.85 -4.12
N ILE A 232 15.01 -11.06 -4.77
CA ILE A 232 15.27 -10.47 -6.10
C ILE A 232 14.25 -10.97 -7.12
N ARG A 233 13.94 -12.27 -7.18
CA ARG A 233 12.93 -12.84 -8.08
C ARG A 233 11.57 -12.16 -7.93
N LYS A 234 11.12 -11.93 -6.68
CA LYS A 234 9.84 -11.27 -6.34
C LYS A 234 9.79 -9.79 -6.73
N MET A 235 10.94 -9.16 -6.93
CA MET A 235 11.08 -7.74 -7.30
C MET A 235 11.48 -7.54 -8.78
N THR A 236 11.86 -8.59 -9.51
CA THR A 236 12.34 -8.50 -10.91
C THR A 236 11.62 -9.47 -11.85
N ALA A 237 11.99 -10.76 -11.84
CA ALA A 237 11.52 -11.74 -12.79
C ALA A 237 10.02 -12.02 -12.67
N MET A 238 9.52 -12.14 -11.44
CA MET A 238 8.10 -12.41 -11.18
C MET A 238 7.18 -11.28 -11.67
N PRO A 239 7.39 -9.99 -11.34
CA PRO A 239 6.57 -8.92 -11.90
C PRO A 239 6.74 -8.76 -13.43
N ALA A 240 7.95 -8.96 -13.97
CA ALA A 240 8.16 -8.92 -15.42
C ALA A 240 7.35 -10.01 -16.16
N GLN A 241 7.41 -11.25 -15.68
CA GLN A 241 6.60 -12.36 -16.19
C GLN A 241 5.11 -12.07 -16.05
N ARG A 242 4.69 -11.55 -14.89
CA ARG A 242 3.27 -11.26 -14.62
C ARG A 242 2.69 -10.22 -15.57
N LEU A 243 3.47 -9.21 -15.92
CA LEU A 243 3.07 -8.13 -16.82
C LEU A 243 3.32 -8.46 -18.31
N GLY A 244 3.90 -9.62 -18.63
CA GLY A 244 4.23 -10.01 -20.00
C GLY A 244 5.42 -9.25 -20.59
N LEU A 245 6.35 -8.82 -19.75
CA LEU A 245 7.56 -8.10 -20.14
C LEU A 245 8.68 -9.11 -20.45
N MET A 246 8.77 -9.52 -21.71
CA MET A 246 9.70 -10.58 -22.15
C MET A 246 11.15 -10.09 -22.31
N ASP A 247 11.39 -8.79 -22.33
CA ASP A 247 12.70 -8.18 -22.55
C ASP A 247 13.40 -7.70 -21.26
N ARG A 248 12.84 -7.98 -20.08
CA ARG A 248 13.26 -7.42 -18.77
C ARG A 248 13.09 -8.41 -17.62
N GLY A 249 13.56 -8.02 -16.43
CA GLY A 249 13.36 -8.75 -15.18
C GLY A 249 14.38 -9.85 -14.89
N VAL A 250 15.25 -10.19 -15.85
CA VAL A 250 16.37 -11.12 -15.67
C VAL A 250 17.63 -10.58 -16.34
N LEU A 251 18.80 -10.90 -15.81
CA LEU A 251 20.08 -10.56 -16.43
C LEU A 251 20.45 -11.61 -17.48
N LYS A 252 20.24 -11.28 -18.75
CA LYS A 252 20.55 -12.14 -19.89
C LYS A 252 20.96 -11.31 -21.10
N LEU A 253 21.92 -11.80 -21.89
CA LEU A 253 22.34 -11.16 -23.14
C LEU A 253 21.14 -10.93 -24.07
N GLY A 254 21.10 -9.75 -24.70
CA GLY A 254 20.03 -9.33 -25.62
C GLY A 254 18.80 -8.72 -24.95
N LEU A 255 18.71 -8.71 -23.61
CA LEU A 255 17.63 -8.03 -22.88
C LEU A 255 17.97 -6.57 -22.57
N ALA A 256 16.97 -5.80 -22.15
CA ALA A 256 17.20 -4.43 -21.73
C ALA A 256 18.11 -4.38 -20.49
N ALA A 257 19.08 -3.47 -20.52
CA ALA A 257 20.01 -3.25 -19.42
C ALA A 257 19.37 -2.42 -18.30
N ASP A 258 18.39 -3.01 -17.61
CA ASP A 258 17.82 -2.51 -16.36
C ASP A 258 18.48 -3.21 -15.17
N ILE A 259 19.38 -2.52 -14.49
CA ILE A 259 20.28 -3.11 -13.50
C ILE A 259 20.34 -2.24 -12.27
N ALA A 260 20.17 -2.83 -11.09
CA ALA A 260 20.49 -2.21 -9.81
C ALA A 260 21.74 -2.85 -9.23
N VAL A 261 22.73 -2.03 -8.89
CA VAL A 261 23.93 -2.46 -8.16
C VAL A 261 23.75 -2.01 -6.72
N PHE A 262 23.80 -2.95 -5.79
CA PHE A 262 23.65 -2.70 -4.37
C PHE A 262 24.58 -3.60 -3.57
N ASP A 263 24.94 -3.15 -2.37
CA ASP A 263 25.70 -3.94 -1.41
C ASP A 263 24.72 -4.63 -0.44
N PRO A 264 24.63 -5.98 -0.44
CA PRO A 264 23.70 -6.71 0.43
C PRO A 264 23.97 -6.50 1.92
N GLN A 265 25.18 -6.10 2.31
CA GLN A 265 25.53 -5.85 3.72
C GLN A 265 25.11 -4.46 4.20
N THR A 266 25.03 -3.48 3.30
CA THR A 266 24.82 -2.05 3.68
C THR A 266 23.55 -1.43 3.10
N VAL A 267 22.84 -2.11 2.21
CA VAL A 267 21.52 -1.66 1.72
C VAL A 267 20.55 -1.48 2.89
N GLU A 268 19.89 -0.32 2.97
CA GLU A 268 19.05 0.05 4.10
C GLU A 268 17.96 1.05 3.70
N ASP A 269 16.73 0.85 4.18
CA ASP A 269 15.68 1.86 4.12
C ASP A 269 15.86 2.89 5.23
N LYS A 270 15.88 4.17 4.86
CA LYS A 270 16.02 5.29 5.82
C LYS A 270 14.68 5.97 6.12
N ALA A 271 13.70 5.80 5.23
CA ALA A 271 12.40 6.45 5.34
C ALA A 271 11.64 5.97 6.59
N THR A 272 11.27 6.92 7.45
CA THR A 272 10.44 6.68 8.64
C THR A 272 9.08 7.37 8.48
N VAL A 273 8.15 7.16 9.42
CA VAL A 273 6.87 7.89 9.42
C VAL A 273 7.07 9.38 9.68
N ALA A 274 8.00 9.73 10.57
CA ALA A 274 8.32 11.13 10.89
C ALA A 274 9.04 11.83 9.73
N GLU A 275 9.98 11.11 9.09
CA GLU A 275 10.81 11.60 8.01
C GLU A 275 10.77 10.63 6.81
N PRO A 276 9.69 10.64 6.02
CA PRO A 276 9.48 9.63 4.98
C PRO A 276 10.26 9.89 3.71
N ARG A 277 10.78 11.10 3.49
CA ARG A 277 11.56 11.47 2.31
C ARG A 277 13.06 11.26 2.48
N GLN A 278 13.44 10.07 2.94
CA GLN A 278 14.84 9.70 3.04
C GLN A 278 15.17 8.66 1.99
N TYR A 279 16.12 8.99 1.13
CA TYR A 279 16.63 8.04 0.14
C TYR A 279 17.38 6.89 0.84
N PRO A 280 17.29 5.67 0.29
CA PRO A 280 18.00 4.53 0.85
C PRO A 280 19.51 4.63 0.64
N THR A 281 20.26 3.88 1.45
CA THR A 281 21.72 3.73 1.30
C THR A 281 22.07 2.37 0.69
N GLY A 282 23.33 2.20 0.28
CA GLY A 282 23.85 0.91 -0.23
C GLY A 282 23.44 0.57 -1.66
N ILE A 283 22.90 1.51 -2.43
CA ILE A 283 22.53 1.35 -3.86
C ILE A 283 23.30 2.39 -4.69
N PRO A 284 24.58 2.15 -5.01
CA PRO A 284 25.41 3.13 -5.72
C PRO A 284 24.98 3.35 -7.17
N TYR A 285 24.46 2.33 -7.87
CA TYR A 285 24.12 2.47 -9.29
C TYR A 285 22.75 1.88 -9.62
N VAL A 286 21.99 2.63 -10.42
CA VAL A 286 20.80 2.15 -11.12
C VAL A 286 20.94 2.52 -12.59
N ILE A 287 20.79 1.53 -13.45
CA ILE A 287 20.89 1.62 -14.90
C ILE A 287 19.52 1.30 -15.46
N VAL A 288 19.03 2.13 -16.37
CA VAL A 288 17.76 1.94 -17.07
C VAL A 288 18.03 2.00 -18.56
N ASN A 289 17.65 0.95 -19.30
CA ASN A 289 17.93 0.84 -20.73
C ASN A 289 19.41 1.12 -21.10
N GLY A 290 20.35 0.70 -20.25
CA GLY A 290 21.78 0.89 -20.48
C GLY A 290 22.34 2.28 -20.11
N GLN A 291 21.50 3.21 -19.65
CA GLN A 291 21.94 4.53 -19.18
C GLN A 291 21.92 4.61 -17.66
N ILE A 292 22.95 5.23 -17.08
CA ILE A 292 23.06 5.39 -15.62
C ILE A 292 22.06 6.46 -15.15
N ALA A 293 20.99 6.01 -14.47
CA ALA A 293 19.96 6.85 -13.88
C ALA A 293 20.32 7.29 -12.44
N VAL A 294 21.04 6.44 -11.71
CA VAL A 294 21.60 6.76 -10.39
C VAL A 294 23.10 6.46 -10.41
N ARG A 295 23.92 7.41 -9.97
CA ARG A 295 25.37 7.30 -9.82
C ARG A 295 25.77 7.71 -8.42
N GLU A 296 26.51 6.87 -7.72
CA GLU A 296 26.96 7.10 -6.34
C GLU A 296 25.79 7.51 -5.41
N GLY A 297 24.64 6.83 -5.59
CA GLY A 297 23.42 7.09 -4.81
C GLY A 297 22.67 8.38 -5.17
N ARG A 298 23.09 9.12 -6.21
CA ARG A 298 22.44 10.36 -6.66
C ARG A 298 21.78 10.20 -8.02
N TRP A 299 20.57 10.74 -8.17
CA TRP A 299 19.89 10.79 -9.45
C TRP A 299 20.68 11.67 -10.44
N THR A 300 20.90 11.16 -11.65
CA THR A 300 21.71 11.81 -12.67
C THR A 300 20.93 12.78 -13.55
N GLY A 301 19.59 12.79 -13.46
CA GLY A 301 18.72 13.49 -14.40
C GLY A 301 18.41 12.69 -15.68
N ALA A 302 19.00 11.51 -15.87
CA ALA A 302 18.74 10.70 -17.07
C ALA A 302 17.30 10.18 -17.12
N LEU A 303 16.63 10.40 -18.25
CA LEU A 303 15.24 9.97 -18.50
C LEU A 303 15.21 8.82 -19.51
N ALA A 304 15.92 7.74 -19.22
CA ALA A 304 16.06 6.59 -20.12
C ALA A 304 14.85 5.62 -20.12
N GLY A 305 13.73 6.02 -19.49
CA GLY A 305 12.50 5.24 -19.44
C GLY A 305 11.85 5.10 -20.82
N LYS A 306 11.12 4.00 -21.03
CA LYS A 306 10.32 3.76 -22.23
C LYS A 306 8.92 3.35 -21.84
N VAL A 307 7.93 3.74 -22.63
CA VAL A 307 6.56 3.22 -22.49
C VAL A 307 6.59 1.74 -22.87
N LEU A 308 6.26 0.88 -21.90
CA LEU A 308 6.17 -0.55 -22.12
C LEU A 308 4.77 -0.90 -22.60
N ARG A 309 4.70 -1.65 -23.69
CA ARG A 309 3.45 -2.22 -24.22
C ARG A 309 3.53 -3.72 -24.09
N LYS A 310 2.46 -4.34 -23.62
CA LYS A 310 2.33 -5.79 -23.65
C LYS A 310 2.42 -6.22 -25.12
N ARG A 311 3.46 -6.98 -25.46
CA ARG A 311 3.55 -7.58 -26.80
C ARG A 311 2.62 -8.79 -26.80
N SER A 312 1.63 -8.75 -27.69
CA SER A 312 0.69 -9.85 -27.96
C SER A 312 1.43 -11.08 -28.48
#